data_AF-A0A367U9A5-F1
#
_entry.id   AF-A0A367U9A5-F1
#
_cell.length_a   1.000
_cell.length_b   1.000
_cell.length_c   1.000
_cell.angle_alpha   90.00
_cell.angle_beta   90.00
_cell.angle_gamma   90.00
#
_symmetry.space_group_name_H-M   'P 1'
#
loop_
_entity.id
_entity.type
_entity.pdbx_description
1 polymer ?
#
loop_
_entity_poly.entity_id
_entity_poly.type
_entity_poly.pdbx_seq_one_letter_code
_entity_poly.pdbx_strand_id
1 'polypeptide(L)'
;MTRKSGFSVHKETTGGEFSRQNVAAHALAKGEEIEVSFYIDGHQPGDFLGFGMWFWHSDGIESELIGSPFIPTWTGYSSLSWNKVGSIWEASTSTPVSVVFKLIAVEAGKASFYQPLCGRLKHKHYEDAPHRLMKNMFETAPEAIFVDDEVNASVNISFPDGSETEHAEIILKSCNRCGRYLPINIINERNHLSFTNHCVAAHRRPCQHSSFGKLRNVENQSEILHLDYGYQLECRFCKKFEVNAAHNPQRSPGQMKEDGARRRAFELLLETLFEGSPQLIYRHKFSSELAEDIWEKFQRRCFNCNTYLPNARAMHLDHTRPLAYLWPLDETATALCKSCNSQKRDRMPTDFYVKHGQLEALAQKTGISLEELKNPKPNETAIDLLLARKHWFFSTFLTRPEMCKEREGKIAGELVVKALQRVLASSEKHQFVNLQDEYAQLRDK
;
A
#
# COMPACT_ATOMS: atom_id res chain seq x y z
N MET A 1 -2.30 10.82 35.51
CA MET A 1 -1.08 11.19 34.75
C MET A 1 -1.34 10.99 33.27
N THR A 2 -1.61 12.07 32.55
CA THR A 2 -1.74 12.09 31.09
C THR A 2 -0.35 11.97 30.48
N ARG A 3 -0.02 10.82 29.88
CA ARG A 3 1.20 10.68 29.08
C ARG A 3 1.10 11.68 27.92
N LYS A 4 1.97 12.70 27.92
CA LYS A 4 2.16 13.63 26.79
C LYS A 4 2.29 12.79 25.52
N SER A 5 1.48 13.05 24.51
CA SER A 5 1.71 12.54 23.16
C SER A 5 3.16 12.87 22.79
N GLY A 6 3.97 11.84 22.55
CA GLY A 6 5.42 11.96 22.37
C GLY A 6 5.79 12.69 21.08
N PHE A 7 5.64 14.01 21.05
CA PHE A 7 6.04 14.89 19.95
C PHE A 7 7.50 15.34 20.08
N SER A 8 8.44 14.43 20.39
CA SER A 8 9.86 14.75 20.24
C SER A 8 10.20 14.70 18.74
N VAL A 9 10.18 15.87 18.11
CA VAL A 9 10.78 16.10 16.80
C VAL A 9 12.29 15.98 16.97
N HIS A 10 12.96 15.32 16.03
CA HIS A 10 14.42 15.23 16.02
C HIS A 10 15.01 16.64 16.03
N LYS A 11 16.11 16.85 16.75
CA LYS A 11 16.66 18.21 16.98
C LYS A 11 17.07 18.91 15.68
N GLU A 12 17.40 18.14 14.65
CA GLU A 12 18.02 18.60 13.42
C GLU A 12 17.08 18.58 12.20
N THR A 13 15.85 18.07 12.33
CA THR A 13 14.93 17.99 11.18
C THR A 13 13.48 18.02 11.62
N THR A 14 12.66 18.72 10.84
CA THR A 14 11.22 18.78 11.02
C THR A 14 10.47 17.67 10.27
N GLY A 15 11.14 16.96 9.37
CA GLY A 15 10.55 16.02 8.42
C GLY A 15 10.03 16.69 7.15
N GLY A 16 10.25 18.00 6.98
CA GLY A 16 9.86 18.80 5.81
C GLY A 16 11.02 19.09 4.86
N GLU A 17 12.11 18.33 4.96
CA GLU A 17 13.34 18.53 4.21
C GLU A 17 13.63 17.35 3.26
N PHE A 18 14.34 17.62 2.18
CA PHE A 18 14.84 16.59 1.26
C PHE A 18 16.26 16.91 0.78
N SER A 19 16.92 15.89 0.23
CA SER A 19 18.22 15.97 -0.44
C SER A 19 18.19 15.20 -1.77
N ARG A 20 19.05 15.60 -2.72
CA ARG A 20 19.24 14.88 -4.00
C ARG A 20 20.54 14.08 -3.97
N GLN A 21 20.51 12.85 -4.47
CA GLN A 21 21.73 12.07 -4.69
C GLN A 21 21.74 11.46 -6.09
N ASN A 22 22.92 11.47 -6.71
CA ASN A 22 23.16 10.78 -7.98
C ASN A 22 23.79 9.42 -7.69
N VAL A 23 23.19 8.37 -8.23
CA VAL A 23 23.59 6.98 -8.04
C VAL A 23 24.01 6.42 -9.39
N ALA A 24 25.02 5.56 -9.44
CA ALA A 24 25.43 4.94 -10.70
C ALA A 24 24.28 4.18 -11.37
N ALA A 25 24.08 4.42 -12.67
CA ALA A 25 23.14 3.73 -13.52
C ALA A 25 23.92 2.93 -14.56
N HIS A 26 23.80 1.62 -14.47
CA HIS A 26 24.54 0.64 -15.25
C HIS A 26 23.72 0.25 -16.47
N ALA A 27 24.29 0.40 -17.66
CA ALA A 27 23.69 -0.10 -18.88
C ALA A 27 23.72 -1.64 -18.91
N LEU A 28 22.64 -2.24 -19.41
CA LEU A 28 22.52 -3.66 -19.71
C LEU A 28 22.05 -3.83 -21.14
N ALA A 29 22.76 -4.67 -21.92
CA ALA A 29 22.27 -5.18 -23.19
C ALA A 29 21.24 -6.29 -22.96
N LYS A 30 20.43 -6.57 -23.99
CA LYS A 30 19.45 -7.67 -23.93
C LYS A 30 20.14 -8.99 -23.60
N GLY A 31 19.64 -9.68 -22.58
CA GLY A 31 20.15 -10.95 -22.07
C GLY A 31 21.18 -10.80 -20.94
N GLU A 32 21.66 -9.61 -20.66
CA GLU A 32 22.56 -9.36 -19.53
C GLU A 32 21.80 -9.26 -18.20
N GLU A 33 22.50 -9.53 -17.11
CA GLU A 33 21.95 -9.42 -15.77
C GLU A 33 22.93 -8.73 -14.80
N ILE A 34 22.36 -8.04 -13.82
CA ILE A 34 23.10 -7.62 -12.63
C ILE A 34 22.61 -8.46 -11.45
N GLU A 35 23.56 -9.02 -10.72
CA GLU A 35 23.29 -9.86 -9.55
C GLU A 35 23.71 -9.13 -8.27
N VAL A 36 22.80 -9.03 -7.30
CA VAL A 36 23.09 -8.58 -5.94
C VAL A 36 22.93 -9.75 -4.98
N SER A 37 24.05 -10.19 -4.42
CA SER A 37 24.16 -11.33 -3.53
C SER A 37 24.36 -10.88 -2.08
N PHE A 38 23.43 -11.27 -1.21
CA PHE A 38 23.43 -11.01 0.23
C PHE A 38 23.80 -12.29 0.96
N TYR A 39 24.81 -12.23 1.83
CA TYR A 39 25.26 -13.35 2.63
C TYR A 39 25.28 -12.96 4.12
N ILE A 40 24.78 -13.85 4.98
CA ILE A 40 24.75 -13.67 6.43
C ILE A 40 25.11 -14.99 7.12
N ASP A 41 26.16 -14.98 7.94
CA ASP A 41 26.67 -16.11 8.71
C ASP A 41 27.05 -15.69 10.14
N GLY A 42 27.13 -16.64 11.06
CA GLY A 42 27.50 -16.43 12.47
C GLY A 42 26.36 -15.98 13.38
N HIS A 43 25.12 -15.97 12.89
CA HIS A 43 23.92 -15.67 13.68
C HIS A 43 23.44 -16.89 14.48
N GLN A 44 22.57 -16.65 15.47
CA GLN A 44 21.95 -17.67 16.31
C GLN A 44 20.42 -17.69 16.17
N PRO A 45 19.75 -18.80 16.54
CA PRO A 45 18.29 -18.83 16.59
C PRO A 45 17.77 -17.74 17.55
N GLY A 46 16.75 -17.01 17.11
CA GLY A 46 16.21 -15.84 17.82
C GLY A 46 16.80 -14.50 17.37
N ASP A 47 17.93 -14.49 16.64
CA ASP A 47 18.46 -13.26 16.07
C ASP A 47 17.52 -12.71 15.00
N PHE A 48 17.31 -11.40 14.99
CA PHE A 48 16.64 -10.74 13.87
C PHE A 48 17.64 -10.53 12.74
N LEU A 49 17.32 -11.05 11.56
CA LEU A 49 18.13 -10.90 10.35
C LEU A 49 17.36 -10.11 9.30
N GLY A 50 18.10 -9.50 8.38
CA GLY A 50 17.49 -8.81 7.26
C GLY A 50 18.47 -8.55 6.13
N PHE A 51 17.90 -8.40 4.95
CA PHE A 51 18.58 -7.91 3.76
C PHE A 51 17.66 -6.95 3.03
N GLY A 52 18.21 -6.03 2.26
CA GLY A 52 17.42 -5.25 1.33
C GLY A 52 18.19 -4.11 0.69
N MET A 53 17.49 -3.43 -0.20
CA MET A 53 18.00 -2.28 -0.94
C MET A 53 16.84 -1.53 -1.59
N TRP A 54 17.14 -0.32 -2.04
CA TRP A 54 16.33 0.35 -3.05
C TRP A 54 16.98 0.17 -4.42
N PHE A 55 16.18 0.03 -5.47
CA PHE A 55 16.71 -0.15 -6.83
C PHE A 55 15.84 0.59 -7.82
N TRP A 56 16.41 0.97 -8.96
CA TRP A 56 15.69 1.54 -10.08
C TRP A 56 16.08 0.79 -11.35
N HIS A 57 15.17 0.72 -12.31
CA HIS A 57 15.49 0.20 -13.63
C HIS A 57 14.63 0.88 -14.70
N SER A 58 15.10 0.90 -15.93
CA SER A 58 14.31 1.29 -17.09
C SER A 58 13.28 0.21 -17.45
N ASP A 59 12.39 0.52 -18.39
CA ASP A 59 11.56 -0.51 -19.00
C ASP A 59 12.45 -1.55 -19.72
N GLY A 60 11.93 -2.77 -19.90
CA GLY A 60 12.71 -3.87 -20.47
C GLY A 60 13.63 -4.61 -19.50
N ILE A 61 13.59 -4.28 -18.20
CA ILE A 61 14.29 -5.01 -17.14
C ILE A 61 13.28 -5.75 -16.26
N GLU A 62 13.47 -7.06 -16.10
CA GLU A 62 12.73 -7.90 -15.16
C GLU A 62 13.54 -8.11 -13.87
N SER A 63 12.85 -8.44 -12.77
CA SER A 63 13.51 -8.72 -11.50
C SER A 63 13.16 -10.11 -10.97
N GLU A 64 14.14 -10.75 -10.34
CA GLU A 64 14.00 -12.07 -9.72
C GLU A 64 14.62 -12.06 -8.32
N LEU A 65 14.01 -12.79 -7.39
CA LEU A 65 14.53 -12.99 -6.03
C LEU A 65 14.62 -14.48 -5.73
N ILE A 66 15.83 -14.95 -5.47
CA ILE A 66 16.18 -16.36 -5.25
C ILE A 66 16.69 -16.53 -3.82
N GLY A 67 16.31 -17.63 -3.17
CA GLY A 67 16.86 -18.01 -1.87
C GLY A 67 16.30 -17.26 -0.66
N SER A 68 15.36 -16.33 -0.83
CA SER A 68 14.71 -15.66 0.31
C SER A 68 13.96 -16.68 1.18
N PRO A 69 14.37 -16.93 2.43
CA PRO A 69 13.75 -17.96 3.26
C PRO A 69 12.39 -17.52 3.82
N PHE A 70 12.02 -16.24 3.66
CA PHE A 70 10.84 -15.62 4.25
C PHE A 70 10.11 -14.71 3.28
N ILE A 71 8.94 -14.22 3.70
CA ILE A 71 8.10 -13.30 2.93
C ILE A 71 8.88 -12.01 2.67
N PRO A 72 9.19 -11.67 1.41
CA PRO A 72 9.89 -10.43 1.10
C PRO A 72 8.91 -9.27 0.98
N THR A 73 9.40 -8.06 1.26
CA THR A 73 8.91 -6.86 0.59
C THR A 73 9.58 -6.77 -0.76
N TRP A 74 8.78 -6.62 -1.81
CA TRP A 74 9.28 -6.45 -3.16
C TRP A 74 8.27 -5.63 -3.96
N THR A 75 8.71 -4.48 -4.45
CA THR A 75 7.92 -3.63 -5.36
C THR A 75 8.38 -3.80 -6.80
N GLY A 76 7.44 -3.72 -7.73
CA GLY A 76 7.69 -3.78 -9.18
C GLY A 76 7.00 -2.61 -9.88
N TYR A 77 7.36 -1.40 -9.47
CA TYR A 77 6.95 -0.15 -10.10
C TYR A 77 7.68 0.04 -11.44
N SER A 78 7.09 0.85 -12.32
CA SER A 78 7.66 1.15 -13.65
C SER A 78 8.93 2.01 -13.58
N SER A 79 9.52 2.24 -14.76
CA SER A 79 10.71 3.08 -14.98
C SER A 79 10.64 4.50 -14.42
N LEU A 80 9.44 4.99 -14.09
CA LEU A 80 9.21 6.30 -13.47
C LEU A 80 9.41 6.30 -11.96
N SER A 81 9.80 5.18 -11.34
CA SER A 81 9.88 5.07 -9.89
C SER A 81 11.01 4.15 -9.45
N TRP A 82 11.66 4.56 -8.37
CA TRP A 82 12.48 3.66 -7.56
C TRP A 82 11.59 2.61 -6.91
N ASN A 83 12.18 1.44 -6.73
CA ASN A 83 11.64 0.24 -6.14
C ASN A 83 12.40 -0.11 -4.85
N LYS A 84 11.88 -1.08 -4.11
CA LYS A 84 12.58 -1.69 -2.97
C LYS A 84 12.37 -3.18 -2.90
N VAL A 85 13.41 -3.88 -2.44
CA VAL A 85 13.39 -5.30 -2.14
C VAL A 85 14.04 -5.53 -0.79
N GLY A 86 13.55 -6.49 -0.03
CA GLY A 86 14.18 -6.88 1.22
C GLY A 86 13.27 -7.72 2.11
N SER A 87 13.81 -8.20 3.20
CA SER A 87 13.05 -8.90 4.23
C SER A 87 13.67 -8.69 5.60
N ILE A 88 12.86 -8.90 6.64
CA ILE A 88 13.29 -8.97 8.03
C ILE A 88 12.56 -10.13 8.69
N TRP A 89 13.30 -11.00 9.35
CA TRP A 89 12.77 -12.19 10.02
C TRP A 89 13.57 -12.52 11.29
N GLU A 90 12.99 -13.40 12.11
CA GLU A 90 13.68 -14.01 13.25
C GLU A 90 14.28 -15.34 12.80
N ALA A 91 15.58 -15.54 13.01
CA ALA A 91 16.28 -16.76 12.61
C ALA A 91 15.79 -17.96 13.43
N SER A 92 15.43 -19.05 12.75
CA SER A 92 15.05 -20.31 13.41
C SER A 92 16.22 -21.27 13.60
N THR A 93 17.34 -21.02 12.93
CA THR A 93 18.56 -21.85 12.90
C THR A 93 19.78 -20.95 12.81
N SER A 94 20.98 -21.49 13.07
CA SER A 94 22.28 -20.81 12.82
C SER A 94 22.83 -21.05 11.41
N THR A 95 22.05 -21.62 10.49
CA THR A 95 22.50 -21.96 9.14
C THR A 95 22.75 -20.69 8.32
N PRO A 96 23.88 -20.55 7.61
CA PRO A 96 24.16 -19.40 6.76
C PRO A 96 23.02 -19.12 5.78
N VAL A 97 22.70 -17.84 5.59
CA VAL A 97 21.66 -17.39 4.67
C VAL A 97 22.31 -16.75 3.46
N SER A 98 21.92 -17.19 2.27
CA SER A 98 22.29 -16.59 1.00
C SER A 98 21.04 -16.24 0.22
N VAL A 99 20.94 -14.97 -0.19
CA VAL A 99 19.82 -14.45 -0.98
C VAL A 99 20.39 -13.72 -2.19
N VAL A 100 19.83 -14.00 -3.35
CA VAL A 100 20.25 -13.40 -4.61
C VAL A 100 19.09 -12.63 -5.21
N PHE A 101 19.33 -11.37 -5.55
CA PHE A 101 18.40 -10.56 -6.33
C PHE A 101 19.01 -10.25 -7.69
N LYS A 102 18.25 -10.50 -8.76
CA LYS A 102 18.68 -10.29 -10.14
C LYS A 102 17.84 -9.22 -10.82
N LEU A 103 18.49 -8.40 -11.64
CA LEU A 103 17.86 -7.58 -12.66
C LEU A 103 18.30 -8.10 -14.02
N ILE A 104 17.35 -8.54 -14.83
CA ILE A 104 17.58 -9.25 -16.10
C ILE A 104 17.03 -8.40 -17.24
N ALA A 105 17.87 -8.06 -18.21
CA ALA A 105 17.48 -7.28 -19.37
C ALA A 105 16.77 -8.13 -20.42
N VAL A 106 15.45 -8.03 -20.52
CA VAL A 106 14.68 -8.61 -21.64
C VAL A 106 14.78 -7.75 -22.90
N GLU A 107 15.04 -6.46 -22.71
CA GLU A 107 15.45 -5.49 -23.72
C GLU A 107 16.61 -4.65 -23.17
N ALA A 108 17.31 -3.91 -24.03
CA ALA A 108 18.39 -3.05 -23.57
C ALA A 108 17.85 -1.98 -22.61
N GLY A 109 18.54 -1.78 -21.49
CA GLY A 109 18.03 -0.95 -20.42
C GLY A 109 19.12 -0.50 -19.45
N LYS A 110 18.70 0.08 -18.33
CA LYS A 110 19.58 0.59 -17.28
C LYS A 110 19.06 0.18 -15.92
N ALA A 111 19.97 0.01 -14.95
CA ALA A 111 19.60 -0.24 -13.57
C ALA A 111 20.53 0.45 -12.56
N SER A 112 19.98 0.78 -11.39
CA SER A 112 20.69 1.43 -10.28
C SER A 112 20.31 0.81 -8.94
N PHE A 113 21.23 0.86 -7.99
CA PHE A 113 21.03 0.33 -6.64
C PHE A 113 21.43 1.37 -5.61
N TYR A 114 20.63 1.51 -4.57
CA TYR A 114 20.88 2.42 -3.47
C TYR A 114 20.87 1.66 -2.14
N GLN A 115 21.98 1.81 -1.42
CA GLN A 115 22.22 1.24 -0.09
C GLN A 115 21.80 -0.23 0.03
N PRO A 116 22.43 -1.16 -0.71
CA PRO A 116 22.23 -2.57 -0.44
C PRO A 116 22.95 -2.96 0.85
N LEU A 117 22.22 -3.63 1.74
CA LEU A 117 22.72 -4.03 3.05
C LEU A 117 22.08 -5.35 3.52
N CYS A 118 22.81 -6.10 4.33
CA CYS A 118 22.30 -7.25 5.05
C CYS A 118 23.05 -7.47 6.36
N GLY A 119 22.45 -8.20 7.28
CA GLY A 119 23.12 -8.63 8.51
C GLY A 119 22.13 -8.92 9.63
N ARG A 120 22.66 -8.99 10.85
CA ARG A 120 21.88 -9.08 12.07
C ARG A 120 21.44 -7.70 12.50
N LEU A 121 20.20 -7.59 12.95
CA LEU A 121 19.55 -6.32 13.27
C LEU A 121 19.64 -6.03 14.75
N LYS A 122 20.07 -4.80 15.07
CA LYS A 122 20.11 -4.28 16.43
C LYS A 122 19.47 -2.91 16.51
N HIS A 123 18.39 -2.83 17.29
CA HIS A 123 17.69 -1.59 17.57
C HIS A 123 16.85 -1.79 18.83
N LYS A 124 16.69 -0.75 19.66
CA LYS A 124 15.82 -0.77 20.87
C LYS A 124 14.39 -1.29 20.62
N HIS A 125 13.92 -1.23 19.37
CA HIS A 125 12.59 -1.68 19.01
C HIS A 125 12.53 -3.17 18.64
N TYR A 126 13.67 -3.81 18.42
CA TYR A 126 13.73 -5.26 18.24
C TYR A 126 13.86 -5.99 19.56
N GLU A 127 14.48 -5.34 20.54
CA GLU A 127 14.65 -5.86 21.90
C GLU A 127 13.35 -5.75 22.71
N ASP A 128 12.68 -4.58 22.67
CA ASP A 128 11.58 -4.28 23.59
C ASP A 128 10.16 -4.37 23.00
N ALA A 129 10.01 -4.49 21.67
CA ALA A 129 8.69 -4.38 21.06
C ALA A 129 7.83 -5.64 21.32
N PRO A 130 6.53 -5.47 21.61
CA PRO A 130 5.60 -6.59 21.70
C PRO A 130 5.59 -7.42 20.41
N HIS A 131 5.65 -8.75 20.52
CA HIS A 131 5.66 -9.70 19.40
C HIS A 131 4.60 -9.43 18.31
N ARG A 132 3.43 -8.89 18.69
CA ARG A 132 2.37 -8.50 17.72
C ARG A 132 2.82 -7.46 16.68
N LEU A 133 3.79 -6.60 17.01
CA LEU A 133 4.34 -5.60 16.07
C LEU A 133 5.37 -6.22 15.13
N MET A 134 5.92 -7.39 15.48
CA MET A 134 7.00 -8.05 14.73
C MET A 134 6.47 -8.89 13.56
N LYS A 135 5.20 -9.31 13.60
CA LYS A 135 4.57 -10.21 12.59
C LYS A 135 4.67 -9.75 11.13
N ASN A 136 4.70 -8.44 10.88
CA ASN A 136 4.81 -7.87 9.53
C ASN A 136 6.01 -6.94 9.41
N MET A 137 7.11 -7.27 10.08
CA MET A 137 8.31 -6.44 10.08
C MET A 137 9.03 -6.41 8.72
N PHE A 138 8.92 -7.47 7.93
CA PHE A 138 9.40 -7.50 6.55
C PHE A 138 8.88 -6.32 5.71
N GLU A 139 7.66 -5.81 5.97
CA GLU A 139 7.04 -4.69 5.25
C GLU A 139 7.81 -3.36 5.37
N THR A 140 8.65 -3.24 6.39
CA THR A 140 9.50 -2.07 6.64
C THR A 140 10.93 -2.25 6.17
N ALA A 141 11.25 -3.34 5.47
CA ALA A 141 12.51 -3.45 4.74
C ALA A 141 12.50 -2.54 3.50
N PRO A 142 13.64 -1.93 3.12
CA PRO A 142 14.93 -1.98 3.82
C PRO A 142 15.09 -0.89 4.89
N GLU A 143 14.15 0.07 5.03
CA GLU A 143 14.30 1.21 5.94
C GLU A 143 14.47 0.82 7.43
N ALA A 144 14.05 -0.39 7.80
CA ALA A 144 14.18 -0.96 9.13
C ALA A 144 15.41 -1.86 9.29
N ILE A 145 16.34 -1.92 8.34
CA ILE A 145 17.53 -2.75 8.52
C ILE A 145 18.60 -1.92 9.22
N PHE A 146 18.77 -2.18 10.52
CA PHE A 146 19.80 -1.56 11.37
C PHE A 146 20.84 -2.62 11.72
N VAL A 147 21.83 -2.78 10.84
CA VAL A 147 22.84 -3.85 10.96
C VAL A 147 23.78 -3.56 12.13
N ASP A 148 24.17 -4.60 12.87
CA ASP A 148 25.35 -4.59 13.72
C ASP A 148 26.53 -5.31 13.07
N ASP A 149 27.74 -5.00 13.54
CA ASP A 149 28.98 -5.56 12.99
C ASP A 149 29.39 -6.89 13.67
N GLU A 150 28.44 -7.58 14.34
CA GLU A 150 28.74 -8.76 15.17
C GLU A 150 28.60 -10.09 14.40
N VAL A 151 28.04 -10.07 13.19
CA VAL A 151 27.89 -11.25 12.33
C VAL A 151 28.67 -11.09 11.02
N ASN A 152 29.05 -12.20 10.40
CA ASN A 152 29.70 -12.18 9.09
C ASN A 152 28.64 -11.91 8.01
N ALA A 153 28.48 -10.65 7.63
CA ALA A 153 27.55 -10.24 6.60
C ALA A 153 28.27 -9.55 5.44
N SER A 154 27.88 -9.86 4.21
CA SER A 154 28.47 -9.26 3.02
C SER A 154 27.44 -9.07 1.91
N VAL A 155 27.58 -7.96 1.19
CA VAL A 155 26.84 -7.68 -0.04
C VAL A 155 27.83 -7.65 -1.20
N ASN A 156 27.58 -8.46 -2.22
CA ASN A 156 28.35 -8.46 -3.46
C ASN A 156 27.44 -8.08 -4.62
N ILE A 157 27.91 -7.20 -5.51
CA ILE A 157 27.19 -6.82 -6.71
C ILE A 157 28.05 -7.20 -7.92
N SER A 158 27.51 -8.04 -8.79
CA SER A 158 28.15 -8.46 -10.03
C SER A 158 27.51 -7.74 -11.21
N PHE A 159 28.31 -7.02 -11.98
CA PHE A 159 27.90 -6.29 -13.18
C PHE A 159 28.41 -6.99 -14.45
N PRO A 160 27.71 -6.82 -15.60
CA PRO A 160 28.25 -7.21 -16.89
C PRO A 160 29.56 -6.48 -17.23
N ASP A 161 30.43 -7.14 -17.98
CA ASP A 161 31.70 -6.55 -18.44
C ASP A 161 31.43 -5.33 -19.35
N GLY A 162 32.11 -4.22 -19.08
CA GLY A 162 32.00 -3.02 -19.91
C GLY A 162 30.72 -2.20 -19.72
N SER A 163 29.96 -2.43 -18.64
CA SER A 163 28.78 -1.63 -18.31
C SER A 163 29.12 -0.13 -18.18
N GLU A 164 28.63 0.68 -19.12
CA GLU A 164 28.76 2.13 -19.05
C GLU A 164 27.93 2.68 -17.89
N THR A 165 28.51 3.63 -17.16
CA THR A 165 27.89 4.25 -15.99
C THR A 165 27.41 5.66 -16.31
N GLU A 166 26.10 5.85 -16.26
CA GLU A 166 25.47 7.17 -16.12
C GLU A 166 25.04 7.37 -14.66
N HIS A 167 24.17 8.37 -14.41
CA HIS A 167 23.60 8.63 -13.11
C HIS A 167 22.07 8.56 -13.13
N ALA A 168 21.49 7.85 -12.17
CA ALA A 168 20.09 7.94 -11.81
C ALA A 168 19.95 8.80 -10.54
N GLU A 169 19.02 9.75 -10.56
CA GLU A 169 18.72 10.57 -9.40
C GLU A 169 17.82 9.82 -8.41
N ILE A 170 18.15 9.91 -7.12
CA ILE A 170 17.28 9.49 -6.01
C ILE A 170 17.00 10.66 -5.07
N ILE A 171 15.74 10.80 -4.67
CA ILE A 171 15.28 11.82 -3.72
C ILE A 171 15.17 11.19 -2.34
N LEU A 172 15.84 11.79 -1.36
CA LEU A 172 15.78 11.34 0.02
C LEU A 172 15.05 12.37 0.87
N LYS A 173 14.05 11.92 1.62
CA LYS A 173 13.28 12.74 2.54
C LYS A 173 13.72 12.51 3.98
N SER A 174 13.82 13.58 4.75
CA SER A 174 14.11 13.51 6.19
C SER A 174 12.95 12.88 6.99
N CYS A 175 13.31 12.09 8.00
CA CYS A 175 12.38 11.56 9.00
C CYS A 175 12.45 12.40 10.28
N ASN A 176 11.34 12.98 10.70
CA ASN A 176 11.29 13.82 11.89
C ASN A 176 11.51 13.08 13.23
N ARG A 177 11.65 11.75 13.21
CA ARG A 177 11.89 10.93 14.41
C ARG A 177 13.32 10.46 14.51
N CYS A 178 13.81 9.78 13.48
CA CYS A 178 15.16 9.20 13.49
C CYS A 178 16.22 10.06 12.79
N GLY A 179 15.86 11.21 12.20
CA GLY A 179 16.80 12.09 11.51
C GLY A 179 17.25 11.61 10.13
N ARG A 180 17.13 10.31 9.83
CA ARG A 180 17.60 9.72 8.55
C ARG A 180 16.88 10.30 7.33
N TYR A 181 17.65 10.49 6.27
CA TYR A 181 17.18 10.77 4.92
C TYR A 181 16.96 9.45 4.20
N LEU A 182 15.73 9.19 3.77
CA LEU A 182 15.33 7.91 3.18
C LEU A 182 14.60 8.10 1.85
N PRO A 183 14.73 7.16 0.89
CA PRO A 183 14.16 7.31 -0.45
C PRO A 183 12.66 7.53 -0.49
N ILE A 184 12.22 8.41 -1.41
CA ILE A 184 10.84 8.65 -1.82
C ILE A 184 10.74 8.77 -3.35
N ASN A 185 9.56 8.45 -3.91
CA ASN A 185 9.25 8.72 -5.31
C ASN A 185 8.51 10.05 -5.44
N ILE A 186 8.92 10.91 -6.37
CA ILE A 186 8.26 12.22 -6.59
C ILE A 186 7.47 12.30 -7.89
N ILE A 187 7.80 11.49 -8.90
CA ILE A 187 7.03 11.41 -10.16
C ILE A 187 5.71 10.69 -9.91
N ASN A 188 5.75 9.56 -9.20
CA ASN A 188 4.56 8.85 -8.74
C ASN A 188 4.63 8.65 -7.22
N GLU A 189 4.08 9.61 -6.47
CA GLU A 189 4.08 9.58 -5.00
C GLU A 189 3.30 8.41 -4.38
N ARG A 190 2.49 7.71 -5.18
CA ARG A 190 1.75 6.51 -4.73
C ARG A 190 2.64 5.28 -4.65
N ASN A 191 3.78 5.30 -5.33
CA ASN A 191 4.80 4.25 -5.29
C ASN A 191 5.63 4.42 -4.01
N HIS A 192 5.07 4.01 -2.87
CA HIS A 192 5.68 4.20 -1.55
C HIS A 192 6.96 3.40 -1.37
N LEU A 193 8.03 4.11 -1.03
CA LEU A 193 9.26 3.52 -0.52
C LEU A 193 9.26 3.59 1.01
N SER A 194 9.96 4.58 1.56
CA SER A 194 10.25 4.70 3.00
C SER A 194 9.19 5.50 3.77
N PHE A 195 8.29 6.19 3.06
CA PHE A 195 7.23 7.02 3.62
C PHE A 195 5.89 6.70 2.96
N THR A 196 4.80 6.84 3.72
CA THR A 196 3.42 6.79 3.18
C THR A 196 2.93 8.20 2.89
N ASN A 197 1.95 8.35 2.00
CA ASN A 197 1.38 9.68 1.74
C ASN A 197 0.57 10.27 2.89
N HIS A 198 0.38 11.59 2.84
CA HIS A 198 -0.46 12.36 3.75
C HIS A 198 -1.89 12.59 3.22
N CYS A 199 -2.04 13.33 2.11
CA CYS A 199 -3.32 13.70 1.53
C CYS A 199 -3.74 12.73 0.41
N VAL A 200 -4.29 11.57 0.77
CA VAL A 200 -4.77 10.59 -0.22
C VAL A 200 -6.15 10.90 -0.80
N ALA A 201 -6.95 11.70 -0.11
CA ALA A 201 -8.31 12.03 -0.54
C ALA A 201 -8.29 13.08 -1.65
N ALA A 202 -9.05 12.87 -2.74
CA ALA A 202 -9.09 13.75 -3.91
C ALA A 202 -9.27 15.24 -3.56
N HIS A 203 -10.25 15.57 -2.70
CA HIS A 203 -10.52 16.94 -2.26
C HIS A 203 -9.41 17.60 -1.41
N ARG A 204 -8.35 16.86 -1.03
CA ARG A 204 -7.21 17.37 -0.26
C ARG A 204 -5.93 17.48 -1.08
N ARG A 205 -6.02 17.21 -2.38
CA ARG A 205 -4.92 17.24 -3.34
C ARG A 205 -5.05 18.49 -4.23
N PRO A 206 -3.94 19.17 -4.59
CA PRO A 206 -2.58 18.90 -4.12
C PRO A 206 -2.39 19.23 -2.63
N CYS A 207 -1.40 18.62 -1.99
CA CYS A 207 -1.22 18.71 -0.54
C CYS A 207 -0.78 20.12 -0.12
N GLN A 208 -1.70 20.89 0.48
CA GLN A 208 -1.41 22.28 0.91
C GLN A 208 -0.70 22.39 2.27
N HIS A 209 -0.44 21.27 2.96
CA HIS A 209 0.14 21.29 4.30
C HIS A 209 1.66 21.50 4.23
N SER A 210 2.17 22.54 4.88
CA SER A 210 3.55 23.03 4.75
C SER A 210 4.63 21.97 4.91
N SER A 211 4.58 21.14 5.95
CA SER A 211 5.63 20.13 6.22
C SER A 211 5.41 18.79 5.50
N PHE A 212 4.29 18.62 4.79
CA PHE A 212 3.94 17.35 4.13
C PHE A 212 4.01 17.46 2.60
N GLY A 213 3.48 18.57 2.08
CA GLY A 213 3.34 18.84 0.65
C GLY A 213 4.38 19.79 0.07
N LYS A 214 5.20 20.43 0.92
CA LYS A 214 6.29 21.32 0.50
C LYS A 214 7.59 20.88 1.16
N LEU A 215 8.45 20.20 0.43
CA LEU A 215 9.76 19.78 0.93
C LEU A 215 10.82 20.79 0.52
N ARG A 216 11.68 21.22 1.45
CA ARG A 216 12.79 22.15 1.18
C ARG A 216 14.08 21.38 0.95
N ASN A 217 14.85 21.76 -0.07
CA ASN A 217 16.15 21.15 -0.30
C ASN A 217 17.16 21.64 0.76
N VAL A 218 17.87 20.72 1.41
CA VAL A 218 18.93 21.06 2.37
C VAL A 218 20.20 21.61 1.71
N GLU A 219 20.49 21.21 0.48
CA GLU A 219 21.61 21.71 -0.30
C GLU A 219 21.30 23.08 -0.94
N ASN A 220 20.04 23.34 -1.31
CA ASN A 220 19.61 24.58 -1.95
C ASN A 220 18.27 25.07 -1.37
N GLN A 221 18.31 25.94 -0.36
CA GLN A 221 17.12 26.39 0.36
C GLN A 221 16.07 27.14 -0.51
N SER A 222 16.45 27.59 -1.71
CA SER A 222 15.50 28.21 -2.66
C SER A 222 14.64 27.18 -3.40
N GLU A 223 15.10 25.92 -3.44
CA GLU A 223 14.39 24.83 -4.10
C GLU A 223 13.33 24.21 -3.17
N ILE A 224 12.10 24.17 -3.66
CA ILE A 224 10.95 23.60 -2.96
C ILE A 224 10.26 22.59 -3.87
N LEU A 225 10.15 21.34 -3.40
CA LEU A 225 9.31 20.33 -4.06
C LEU A 225 7.87 20.45 -3.59
N HIS A 226 6.97 20.63 -4.55
CA HIS A 226 5.53 20.64 -4.33
C HIS A 226 4.94 19.28 -4.68
N LEU A 227 4.30 18.66 -3.69
CA LEU A 227 3.80 17.29 -3.78
C LEU A 227 2.27 17.27 -3.87
N ASP A 228 1.72 16.43 -4.75
CA ASP A 228 0.28 16.25 -4.94
C ASP A 228 -0.35 15.55 -3.73
N TYR A 229 0.25 14.46 -3.26
CA TYR A 229 -0.22 13.72 -2.10
C TYR A 229 0.50 14.13 -0.81
N GLY A 230 1.76 14.55 -0.94
CA GLY A 230 2.65 14.81 0.19
C GLY A 230 3.03 13.53 0.93
N TYR A 231 4.07 13.61 1.75
CA TYR A 231 4.57 12.49 2.56
C TYR A 231 4.40 12.76 4.05
N GLN A 232 4.15 11.71 4.83
CA GLN A 232 4.15 11.79 6.30
C GLN A 232 5.52 12.26 6.82
N LEU A 233 5.55 12.86 8.01
CA LEU A 233 6.78 13.38 8.60
C LEU A 233 7.73 12.27 9.04
N GLU A 234 7.16 11.16 9.53
CA GLU A 234 7.87 9.98 9.95
C GLU A 234 7.98 8.90 8.85
N CYS A 235 9.14 8.24 8.78
CA CYS A 235 9.32 7.06 7.93
C CYS A 235 8.45 5.89 8.44
N ARG A 236 8.20 4.90 7.60
CA ARG A 236 7.34 3.75 7.91
C ARG A 236 7.76 2.98 9.16
N PHE A 237 9.07 2.83 9.39
CA PHE A 237 9.61 2.23 10.61
C PHE A 237 9.24 3.04 11.86
N CYS A 238 9.57 4.34 11.89
CA CYS A 238 9.25 5.22 13.02
C CYS A 238 7.74 5.35 13.22
N LYS A 239 6.96 5.42 12.14
CA LYS A 239 5.50 5.41 12.19
C LYS A 239 4.96 4.18 12.89
N LYS A 240 5.56 3.01 12.65
CA LYS A 240 5.13 1.75 13.25
C LYS A 240 5.45 1.70 14.74
N PHE A 241 6.69 1.98 15.13
CA PHE A 241 7.16 1.76 16.49
C PHE A 241 7.01 2.96 17.43
N GLU A 242 7.22 4.19 16.94
CA GLU A 242 7.20 5.39 17.80
C GLU A 242 5.81 6.06 17.82
N VAL A 243 5.05 5.93 16.72
CA VAL A 243 3.73 6.58 16.60
C VAL A 243 2.60 5.56 16.83
N ASN A 244 2.45 4.59 15.93
CA ASN A 244 1.33 3.66 15.94
C ASN A 244 1.34 2.74 17.16
N ALA A 245 2.49 2.27 17.63
CA ALA A 245 2.56 1.41 18.82
C ALA A 245 2.01 2.10 20.08
N ALA A 246 2.22 3.42 20.20
CA ALA A 246 1.70 4.22 21.31
C ALA A 246 0.22 4.58 21.15
N HIS A 247 -0.21 4.90 19.92
CA HIS A 247 -1.57 5.37 19.64
C HIS A 247 -2.59 4.25 19.43
N ASN A 248 -2.21 3.12 18.82
CA ASN A 248 -3.15 2.03 18.53
C ASN A 248 -3.81 1.43 19.78
N PRO A 249 -3.12 1.22 20.92
CA PRO A 249 -3.76 0.76 22.16
C PRO A 249 -4.74 1.77 22.75
N GLN A 250 -4.62 3.05 22.40
CA GLN A 250 -5.55 4.10 22.83
C GLN A 250 -6.81 4.14 21.97
N ARG A 251 -6.85 3.39 20.86
CA ARG A 251 -8.05 3.30 20.04
C ARG A 251 -9.13 2.54 20.80
N SER A 252 -10.30 3.14 20.86
CA SER A 252 -11.43 2.48 21.49
C SER A 252 -11.90 1.29 20.64
N PRO A 253 -12.56 0.29 21.26
CA PRO A 253 -13.28 -0.74 20.53
C PRO A 253 -14.32 -0.17 19.54
N GLY A 254 -14.86 1.03 19.83
CA GLY A 254 -15.76 1.78 18.95
C GLY A 254 -15.08 2.20 17.65
N GLN A 255 -13.91 2.84 17.75
CA GLN A 255 -13.09 3.27 16.61
C GLN A 255 -12.63 2.09 15.75
N MET A 256 -12.28 0.96 16.35
CA MET A 256 -11.89 -0.25 15.60
C MET A 256 -13.05 -0.87 14.82
N LYS A 257 -14.29 -0.73 15.34
CA LYS A 257 -15.50 -1.27 14.70
C LYS A 257 -16.14 -0.30 13.69
N GLU A 258 -15.71 0.96 13.63
CA GLU A 258 -16.25 2.01 12.77
C GLU A 258 -16.11 1.64 11.28
N ASP A 259 -14.90 1.24 10.85
CA ASP A 259 -14.63 0.87 9.46
C ASP A 259 -15.43 -0.38 9.03
N GLY A 260 -15.50 -1.38 9.91
CA GLY A 260 -16.30 -2.59 9.66
C GLY A 260 -17.81 -2.34 9.66
N ALA A 261 -18.29 -1.34 10.39
CA ALA A 261 -19.71 -0.95 10.37
C ALA A 261 -20.05 -0.19 9.07
N ARG A 262 -19.19 0.74 8.65
CA ARG A 262 -19.34 1.47 7.38
C ARG A 262 -19.33 0.54 6.17
N ARG A 263 -18.41 -0.42 6.14
CA ARG A 263 -18.33 -1.42 5.07
C ARG A 263 -19.62 -2.22 4.93
N ARG A 264 -20.14 -2.74 6.06
CA ARG A 264 -21.42 -3.47 6.10
C ARG A 264 -22.61 -2.61 5.68
N ALA A 265 -22.60 -1.32 6.03
CA ALA A 265 -23.64 -0.40 5.59
C ALA A 265 -23.65 -0.23 4.06
N PHE A 266 -22.47 -0.14 3.43
CA PHE A 266 -22.36 -0.08 1.98
C PHE A 266 -22.79 -1.39 1.31
N GLU A 267 -22.39 -2.54 1.85
CA GLU A 267 -22.84 -3.86 1.36
C GLU A 267 -24.38 -3.95 1.39
N LEU A 268 -25.00 -3.60 2.52
CA LEU A 268 -26.47 -3.59 2.68
C LEU A 268 -27.16 -2.58 1.77
N LEU A 269 -26.56 -1.39 1.59
CA LEU A 269 -27.07 -0.37 0.69
C LEU A 269 -27.10 -0.91 -0.74
N LEU A 270 -25.98 -1.45 -1.23
CA LEU A 270 -25.88 -1.99 -2.59
C LEU A 270 -26.82 -3.18 -2.79
N GLU A 271 -26.91 -4.10 -1.83
CA GLU A 271 -27.88 -5.20 -1.87
C GLU A 271 -29.32 -4.69 -2.03
N THR A 272 -29.68 -3.60 -1.35
CA THR A 272 -31.03 -3.03 -1.47
C THR A 272 -31.23 -2.25 -2.77
N LEU A 273 -30.21 -1.55 -3.27
CA LEU A 273 -30.27 -0.80 -4.52
C LEU A 273 -30.35 -1.74 -5.74
N PHE A 274 -29.62 -2.85 -5.71
CA PHE A 274 -29.61 -3.87 -6.78
C PHE A 274 -30.61 -5.01 -6.54
N GLU A 275 -31.44 -4.92 -5.50
CA GLU A 275 -32.52 -5.86 -5.19
C GLU A 275 -32.04 -7.32 -5.01
N GLY A 276 -30.86 -7.49 -4.45
CA GLY A 276 -30.31 -8.79 -4.11
C GLY A 276 -28.82 -8.74 -3.76
N SER A 277 -28.39 -9.70 -2.94
CA SER A 277 -26.96 -9.89 -2.68
C SER A 277 -26.26 -10.31 -3.97
N PRO A 278 -25.13 -9.69 -4.36
CA PRO A 278 -24.38 -10.08 -5.55
C PRO A 278 -24.05 -11.58 -5.60
N GLN A 279 -23.78 -12.20 -4.46
CA GLN A 279 -23.47 -13.63 -4.34
C GLN A 279 -24.71 -14.50 -4.58
N LEU A 280 -25.86 -14.09 -4.07
CA LEU A 280 -27.13 -14.80 -4.31
C LEU A 280 -27.53 -14.67 -5.79
N ILE A 281 -27.45 -13.45 -6.35
CA ILE A 281 -27.71 -13.20 -7.78
C ILE A 281 -26.80 -14.09 -8.63
N TYR A 282 -25.50 -14.14 -8.30
CA TYR A 282 -24.54 -15.00 -8.98
C TYR A 282 -24.94 -16.47 -8.91
N ARG A 283 -25.24 -16.98 -7.70
CA ARG A 283 -25.63 -18.37 -7.48
C ARG A 283 -26.91 -18.72 -8.24
N HIS A 284 -27.89 -17.83 -8.31
CA HIS A 284 -29.11 -18.02 -9.11
C HIS A 284 -28.81 -18.06 -10.61
N LYS A 285 -27.88 -17.23 -11.09
CA LYS A 285 -27.51 -17.14 -12.50
C LYS A 285 -26.67 -18.33 -12.98
N PHE A 286 -25.75 -18.83 -12.16
CA PHE A 286 -24.76 -19.84 -12.57
C PHE A 286 -24.89 -21.20 -11.88
N SER A 287 -25.74 -21.33 -10.86
CA SER A 287 -25.89 -22.55 -10.05
C SER A 287 -24.58 -23.03 -9.38
N SER A 288 -23.64 -22.10 -9.17
CA SER A 288 -22.32 -22.32 -8.56
C SER A 288 -22.01 -21.24 -7.52
N GLU A 289 -21.01 -21.49 -6.69
CA GLU A 289 -20.57 -20.54 -5.67
C GLU A 289 -19.51 -19.59 -6.24
N LEU A 290 -19.74 -18.28 -6.10
CA LEU A 290 -18.85 -17.23 -6.64
C LEU A 290 -17.38 -17.44 -6.22
N ALA A 291 -17.14 -17.81 -4.96
CA ALA A 291 -15.78 -18.00 -4.46
C ALA A 291 -15.05 -19.16 -5.14
N GLU A 292 -15.74 -20.25 -5.47
CA GLU A 292 -15.15 -21.42 -6.14
C GLU A 292 -14.84 -21.09 -7.60
N ASP A 293 -15.78 -20.48 -8.30
CA ASP A 293 -15.61 -20.08 -9.69
C ASP A 293 -14.48 -19.05 -9.87
N ILE A 294 -14.38 -18.08 -8.97
CA ILE A 294 -13.28 -17.10 -8.99
C ILE A 294 -11.95 -17.77 -8.67
N TRP A 295 -11.90 -18.70 -7.72
CA TRP A 295 -10.68 -19.44 -7.41
C TRP A 295 -10.16 -20.23 -8.62
N GLU A 296 -11.05 -20.91 -9.36
CA GLU A 296 -10.70 -21.63 -10.60
C GLU A 296 -10.37 -20.68 -11.76
N LYS A 297 -11.11 -19.59 -11.93
CA LYS A 297 -10.87 -18.55 -12.95
C LYS A 297 -9.46 -17.96 -12.87
N PHE A 298 -8.92 -17.84 -11.65
CA PHE A 298 -7.56 -17.37 -11.39
C PHE A 298 -6.55 -18.52 -11.25
N GLN A 299 -6.88 -19.72 -11.75
CA GLN A 299 -6.00 -20.89 -11.79
C GLN A 299 -5.40 -21.22 -10.42
N ARG A 300 -6.20 -21.01 -9.36
CA ARG A 300 -5.81 -21.33 -7.98
C ARG A 300 -4.57 -20.58 -7.52
N ARG A 301 -4.35 -19.35 -8.02
CA ARG A 301 -3.22 -18.51 -7.68
C ARG A 301 -3.66 -17.10 -7.31
N CYS A 302 -2.89 -16.46 -6.44
CA CYS A 302 -3.07 -15.03 -6.18
C CYS A 302 -2.73 -14.23 -7.44
N PHE A 303 -3.66 -13.40 -7.89
CA PHE A 303 -3.45 -12.59 -9.09
C PHE A 303 -2.24 -11.65 -9.00
N ASN A 304 -1.96 -11.08 -7.81
CA ASN A 304 -0.91 -10.09 -7.67
C ASN A 304 0.50 -10.68 -7.56
N CYS A 305 0.68 -11.72 -6.74
CA CYS A 305 1.99 -12.29 -6.42
C CYS A 305 2.19 -13.72 -6.92
N ASN A 306 1.21 -14.29 -7.63
CA ASN A 306 1.24 -15.63 -8.23
C ASN A 306 1.38 -16.81 -7.24
N THR A 307 1.34 -16.54 -5.93
CA THR A 307 1.35 -17.57 -4.88
C THR A 307 0.21 -18.56 -5.07
N TYR A 308 0.51 -19.85 -4.98
CA TYR A 308 -0.48 -20.91 -5.07
C TYR A 308 -1.46 -20.88 -3.88
N LEU A 309 -2.75 -21.06 -4.18
CA LEU A 309 -3.87 -21.06 -3.24
C LEU A 309 -4.50 -22.46 -3.29
N PRO A 310 -4.24 -23.34 -2.32
CA PRO A 310 -4.60 -24.76 -2.41
C PRO A 310 -6.10 -25.06 -2.43
N ASN A 311 -6.93 -24.12 -1.99
CA ASN A 311 -8.39 -24.21 -2.00
C ASN A 311 -9.02 -22.81 -1.95
N ALA A 312 -10.31 -22.71 -2.26
CA ALA A 312 -11.05 -21.45 -2.23
C ALA A 312 -11.03 -20.75 -0.85
N ARG A 313 -10.85 -21.49 0.25
CA ARG A 313 -10.73 -20.90 1.61
C ARG A 313 -9.38 -20.23 1.87
N ALA A 314 -8.33 -20.65 1.16
CA ALA A 314 -7.02 -20.00 1.20
C ALA A 314 -7.00 -18.69 0.40
N MET A 315 -7.96 -18.50 -0.51
CA MET A 315 -8.17 -17.28 -1.26
C MET A 315 -8.95 -16.25 -0.42
N HIS A 316 -8.54 -14.99 -0.53
CA HIS A 316 -9.39 -13.87 -0.20
C HIS A 316 -10.10 -13.41 -1.49
N LEU A 317 -11.42 -13.57 -1.51
CA LEU A 317 -12.28 -13.02 -2.55
C LEU A 317 -12.34 -11.50 -2.37
N ASP A 318 -11.71 -10.75 -3.28
CA ASP A 318 -11.57 -9.30 -3.15
C ASP A 318 -12.36 -8.54 -4.22
N HIS A 319 -12.81 -7.33 -3.86
CA HIS A 319 -13.47 -6.44 -4.79
C HIS A 319 -12.42 -5.88 -5.76
N THR A 320 -12.51 -6.18 -7.05
CA THR A 320 -11.54 -5.68 -8.03
C THR A 320 -11.45 -4.15 -7.99
N ARG A 321 -12.62 -3.49 -8.04
CA ARG A 321 -12.78 -2.06 -7.75
C ARG A 321 -13.31 -1.88 -6.33
N PRO A 322 -12.89 -0.85 -5.58
CA PRO A 322 -13.13 -0.78 -4.13
C PRO A 322 -14.60 -0.51 -3.76
N LEU A 323 -15.11 -1.22 -2.76
CA LEU A 323 -16.43 -1.01 -2.17
C LEU A 323 -16.61 0.41 -1.63
N ALA A 324 -15.54 1.05 -1.16
CA ALA A 324 -15.55 2.46 -0.75
C ALA A 324 -16.02 3.42 -1.85
N TYR A 325 -16.01 2.98 -3.12
CA TYR A 325 -16.49 3.67 -4.30
C TYR A 325 -17.75 3.02 -4.90
N LEU A 326 -18.49 2.27 -4.09
CA LEU A 326 -19.77 1.60 -4.42
C LEU A 326 -19.69 0.49 -5.47
N TRP A 327 -18.50 -0.08 -5.67
CA TRP A 327 -18.34 -1.27 -6.49
C TRP A 327 -18.61 -2.54 -5.66
N PRO A 328 -19.60 -3.38 -6.01
CA PRO A 328 -19.97 -4.57 -5.24
C PRO A 328 -18.98 -5.74 -5.41
N LEU A 329 -19.09 -6.75 -4.55
CA LEU A 329 -18.36 -8.02 -4.69
C LEU A 329 -19.13 -8.99 -5.59
N ASP A 330 -18.91 -8.92 -6.89
CA ASP A 330 -19.66 -9.65 -7.92
C ASP A 330 -18.76 -10.59 -8.76
N GLU A 331 -19.25 -11.03 -9.92
CA GLU A 331 -18.55 -11.92 -10.87
C GLU A 331 -17.20 -11.37 -11.37
N THR A 332 -16.96 -10.08 -11.18
CA THR A 332 -15.72 -9.40 -11.54
C THR A 332 -14.65 -9.45 -10.44
N ALA A 333 -14.91 -10.11 -9.31
CA ALA A 333 -14.00 -10.21 -8.17
C ALA A 333 -12.61 -10.78 -8.53
N THR A 334 -11.60 -10.45 -7.72
CA THR A 334 -10.22 -10.91 -7.89
C THR A 334 -9.80 -11.90 -6.80
N ALA A 335 -9.04 -12.93 -7.18
CA ALA A 335 -8.42 -13.87 -6.26
C ALA A 335 -7.11 -13.32 -5.68
N LEU A 336 -7.06 -13.04 -4.37
CA LEU A 336 -5.84 -12.58 -3.69
C LEU A 336 -5.43 -13.50 -2.52
N CYS A 337 -4.13 -13.58 -2.23
CA CYS A 337 -3.67 -14.15 -0.97
C CYS A 337 -3.90 -13.15 0.18
N LYS A 338 -3.84 -13.62 1.43
CA LYS A 338 -4.04 -12.79 2.63
C LYS A 338 -3.16 -11.54 2.66
N SER A 339 -1.89 -11.68 2.29
CA SER A 339 -0.92 -10.57 2.29
C SER A 339 -1.31 -9.51 1.25
N CYS A 340 -1.51 -9.91 -0.01
CA CYS A 340 -1.89 -8.98 -1.08
C CYS A 340 -3.26 -8.33 -0.83
N ASN A 341 -4.23 -9.07 -0.30
CA ASN A 341 -5.54 -8.51 0.07
C ASN A 341 -5.41 -7.42 1.15
N SER A 342 -4.61 -7.67 2.19
CA SER A 342 -4.35 -6.69 3.25
C SER A 342 -3.60 -5.45 2.75
N GLN A 343 -2.74 -5.63 1.75
CA GLN A 343 -2.04 -4.52 1.10
C GLN A 343 -3.00 -3.72 0.20
N LYS A 344 -3.85 -4.37 -0.61
CA LYS A 344 -4.74 -3.68 -1.57
C LYS A 344 -5.68 -2.70 -0.87
N ARG A 345 -6.39 -3.15 0.18
CA ARG A 345 -7.40 -2.33 0.90
C ARG A 345 -8.39 -1.69 -0.08
N ASP A 346 -8.70 -0.41 0.11
CA ASP A 346 -9.60 0.37 -0.74
C ASP A 346 -8.89 1.03 -1.94
N ARG A 347 -7.68 0.57 -2.32
CA ARG A 347 -6.97 1.11 -3.50
C ARG A 347 -7.68 0.72 -4.80
N MET A 348 -7.65 1.65 -5.75
CA MET A 348 -8.08 1.42 -7.13
C MET A 348 -7.17 0.40 -7.83
N PRO A 349 -7.65 -0.29 -8.88
CA PRO A 349 -6.82 -1.20 -9.67
C PRO A 349 -5.50 -0.56 -10.14
N THR A 350 -5.54 0.67 -10.65
CA THR A 350 -4.36 1.42 -11.11
C THR A 350 -3.33 1.72 -10.03
N ASP A 351 -3.77 1.88 -8.78
CA ASP A 351 -2.92 2.16 -7.62
C ASP A 351 -2.27 0.89 -7.04
N PHE A 352 -2.75 -0.30 -7.43
CA PHE A 352 -2.33 -1.56 -6.83
C PHE A 352 -1.67 -2.53 -7.81
N TYR A 353 -2.24 -2.66 -9.01
CA TYR A 353 -1.74 -3.53 -10.07
C TYR A 353 -0.84 -2.73 -11.02
N VAL A 354 0.41 -2.56 -10.60
CA VAL A 354 1.38 -1.65 -11.24
C VAL A 354 2.38 -2.37 -12.15
N LYS A 355 2.38 -3.71 -12.18
CA LYS A 355 3.29 -4.47 -13.03
C LYS A 355 2.88 -4.33 -14.50
N HIS A 356 3.85 -4.31 -15.40
CA HIS A 356 3.60 -4.24 -16.84
C HIS A 356 2.65 -5.37 -17.30
N GLY A 357 1.63 -5.03 -18.11
CA GLY A 357 0.63 -5.99 -18.60
C GLY A 357 -0.37 -6.50 -17.55
N GLN A 358 -0.24 -6.10 -16.28
CA GLN A 358 -1.05 -6.66 -15.19
C GLN A 358 -2.51 -6.19 -15.26
N LEU A 359 -2.78 -4.95 -15.67
CA LEU A 359 -4.16 -4.47 -15.83
C LEU A 359 -4.84 -5.11 -17.04
N GLU A 360 -4.09 -5.36 -18.11
CA GLU A 360 -4.57 -6.05 -19.31
C GLU A 360 -4.96 -7.50 -18.98
N ALA A 361 -4.11 -8.21 -18.23
CA ALA A 361 -4.42 -9.55 -17.73
C ALA A 361 -5.63 -9.56 -16.77
N LEU A 362 -5.75 -8.52 -15.93
CA LEU A 362 -6.89 -8.37 -15.02
C LEU A 362 -8.19 -8.14 -15.79
N ALA A 363 -8.16 -7.29 -16.83
CA ALA A 363 -9.29 -7.02 -17.71
C ALA A 363 -9.80 -8.32 -18.35
N GLN A 364 -8.88 -9.10 -18.92
CA GLN A 364 -9.21 -10.38 -19.55
C GLN A 364 -9.86 -11.36 -18.56
N LYS A 365 -9.37 -11.46 -17.33
CA LYS A 365 -9.91 -12.39 -16.33
C LYS A 365 -11.24 -11.92 -15.75
N THR A 366 -11.35 -10.63 -15.44
CA THR A 366 -12.54 -10.09 -14.74
C THR A 366 -13.68 -9.74 -15.68
N GLY A 367 -13.40 -9.58 -16.98
CA GLY A 367 -14.37 -9.08 -17.96
C GLY A 367 -14.58 -7.57 -17.90
N ILE A 368 -13.90 -6.86 -16.99
CA ILE A 368 -13.92 -5.39 -16.94
C ILE A 368 -13.03 -4.85 -18.06
N SER A 369 -13.48 -3.83 -18.78
CA SER A 369 -12.65 -3.21 -19.82
C SER A 369 -11.39 -2.57 -19.23
N LEU A 370 -10.31 -2.51 -20.02
CA LEU A 370 -9.07 -1.87 -19.59
C LEU A 370 -9.28 -0.38 -19.27
N GLU A 371 -10.14 0.31 -20.01
CA GLU A 371 -10.49 1.70 -19.77
C GLU A 371 -11.17 1.89 -18.40
N GLU A 372 -12.13 1.01 -18.06
CA GLU A 372 -12.78 1.04 -16.76
C GLU A 372 -11.84 0.71 -15.60
N LEU A 373 -10.92 -0.26 -15.78
CA LEU A 373 -9.92 -0.55 -14.76
C LEU A 373 -8.96 0.63 -14.54
N LYS A 374 -8.68 1.39 -15.60
CA LYS A 374 -7.85 2.61 -15.55
C LYS A 374 -8.58 3.81 -14.96
N ASN A 375 -9.89 3.74 -14.81
CA ASN A 375 -10.73 4.83 -14.36
C ASN A 375 -11.00 4.76 -12.84
N PRO A 376 -10.48 5.70 -12.03
CA PRO A 376 -10.65 5.70 -10.57
C PRO A 376 -12.02 6.27 -10.11
N LYS A 377 -13.04 6.23 -10.97
CA LYS A 377 -14.37 6.78 -10.67
C LYS A 377 -15.24 5.84 -9.85
N PRO A 378 -16.22 6.40 -9.12
CA PRO A 378 -17.19 5.59 -8.41
C PRO A 378 -18.15 4.87 -9.34
N ASN A 379 -18.89 3.91 -8.79
CA ASN A 379 -19.96 3.22 -9.50
C ASN A 379 -21.14 4.17 -9.75
N GLU A 380 -21.14 4.83 -10.91
CA GLU A 380 -22.18 5.78 -11.29
C GLU A 380 -23.58 5.15 -11.30
N THR A 381 -23.71 3.88 -11.68
CA THR A 381 -25.00 3.16 -11.64
C THR A 381 -25.54 3.06 -10.21
N ALA A 382 -24.69 2.75 -9.23
CA ALA A 382 -25.11 2.71 -7.83
C ALA A 382 -25.51 4.09 -7.30
N ILE A 383 -24.81 5.15 -7.73
CA ILE A 383 -25.16 6.53 -7.38
C ILE A 383 -26.50 6.93 -7.99
N ASP A 384 -26.72 6.64 -9.28
CA ASP A 384 -27.98 6.91 -9.97
C ASP A 384 -29.17 6.25 -9.25
N LEU A 385 -29.03 4.98 -8.86
CA LEU A 385 -30.04 4.24 -8.09
C LEU A 385 -30.28 4.85 -6.70
N LEU A 386 -29.20 5.23 -6.00
CA LEU A 386 -29.30 5.87 -4.69
C LEU A 386 -30.08 7.18 -4.77
N LEU A 387 -29.76 8.04 -5.74
CA LEU A 387 -30.39 9.35 -5.91
C LEU A 387 -31.83 9.22 -6.38
N ALA A 388 -32.16 8.23 -7.23
CA ALA A 388 -33.53 7.92 -7.58
C ALA A 388 -34.37 7.47 -6.37
N ARG A 389 -33.75 6.85 -5.37
CA ARG A 389 -34.39 6.36 -4.13
C ARG A 389 -34.04 7.22 -2.91
N LYS A 390 -33.70 8.50 -3.11
CA LYS A 390 -33.19 9.39 -2.06
C LYS A 390 -34.12 9.52 -0.85
N HIS A 391 -35.43 9.65 -1.08
CA HIS A 391 -36.41 9.71 0.01
C HIS A 391 -36.39 8.43 0.85
N TRP A 392 -36.39 7.26 0.22
CA TRP A 392 -36.25 5.97 0.91
C TRP A 392 -34.93 5.86 1.67
N PHE A 393 -33.83 6.35 1.10
CA PHE A 393 -32.53 6.33 1.77
C PHE A 393 -32.58 7.07 3.11
N PHE A 394 -33.12 8.29 3.14
CA PHE A 394 -33.23 9.06 4.37
C PHE A 394 -34.28 8.52 5.34
N SER A 395 -35.49 8.21 4.85
CA SER A 395 -36.63 7.87 5.70
C SER A 395 -36.65 6.41 6.16
N THR A 396 -36.06 5.49 5.40
CA THR A 396 -36.11 4.04 5.68
C THR A 396 -34.73 3.45 5.94
N PHE A 397 -33.74 3.75 5.09
CA PHE A 397 -32.43 3.12 5.23
C PHE A 397 -31.65 3.67 6.43
N LEU A 398 -31.55 4.99 6.56
CA LEU A 398 -30.82 5.63 7.66
C LEU A 398 -31.54 5.58 9.00
N THR A 399 -32.82 5.23 9.03
CA THR A 399 -33.62 5.06 10.27
C THR A 399 -33.54 3.64 10.84
N ARG A 400 -32.82 2.73 10.18
CA ARG A 400 -32.60 1.36 10.68
C ARG A 400 -31.89 1.37 12.05
N PRO A 401 -32.19 0.44 12.96
CA PRO A 401 -31.58 0.41 14.30
C PRO A 401 -30.06 0.44 14.30
N GLU A 402 -29.41 -0.19 13.33
CA GLU A 402 -27.96 -0.20 13.16
C GLU A 402 -27.36 1.14 12.69
N MET A 403 -28.13 1.95 11.95
CA MET A 403 -27.72 3.27 11.46
C MET A 403 -27.92 4.37 12.51
N CYS A 404 -28.90 4.21 13.41
CA CYS A 404 -29.14 5.14 14.51
C CYS A 404 -28.21 4.93 15.72
N LYS A 405 -27.37 3.88 15.72
CA LYS A 405 -26.45 3.61 16.83
C LYS A 405 -25.39 4.70 16.93
N GLU A 406 -25.35 5.37 18.08
CA GLU A 406 -24.29 6.28 18.44
C GLU A 406 -23.14 5.54 19.14
N ARG A 407 -21.91 5.85 18.75
CA ARG A 407 -20.69 5.38 19.42
C ARG A 407 -19.72 6.54 19.50
N GLU A 408 -19.40 6.96 20.72
CA GLU A 408 -18.41 8.02 20.98
C GLU A 408 -18.73 9.34 20.27
N GLY A 409 -19.99 9.80 20.36
CA GLY A 409 -20.42 11.06 19.76
C GLY A 409 -20.63 11.00 18.26
N LYS A 410 -20.57 9.81 17.63
CA LYS A 410 -20.77 9.61 16.19
C LYS A 410 -21.94 8.68 15.92
N ILE A 411 -22.88 9.11 15.09
CA ILE A 411 -24.00 8.28 14.64
C ILE A 411 -23.59 7.51 13.38
N ALA A 412 -23.87 6.20 13.32
CA ALA A 412 -23.45 5.37 12.20
C ALA A 412 -23.99 5.86 10.84
N GLY A 413 -25.25 6.29 10.78
CA GLY A 413 -25.88 6.87 9.60
C GLY A 413 -25.18 8.13 9.09
N GLU A 414 -24.75 9.03 9.98
CA GLU A 414 -23.95 10.21 9.61
C GLU A 414 -22.62 9.83 8.96
N LEU A 415 -21.96 8.79 9.49
CA LEU A 415 -20.71 8.31 8.93
C LEU A 415 -20.92 7.71 7.54
N VAL A 416 -22.05 7.06 7.29
CA VAL A 416 -22.45 6.56 5.97
C VAL A 416 -22.70 7.72 5.01
N VAL A 417 -23.50 8.72 5.41
CA VAL A 417 -23.77 9.92 4.59
C VAL A 417 -22.47 10.65 4.26
N LYS A 418 -21.59 10.85 5.25
CA LYS A 418 -20.29 11.48 5.05
C LYS A 418 -19.37 10.68 4.11
N ALA A 419 -19.46 9.35 4.14
CA ALA A 419 -18.72 8.50 3.23
C ALA A 419 -19.29 8.60 1.80
N LEU A 420 -20.60 8.53 1.63
CA LEU A 420 -21.28 8.71 0.35
C LEU A 420 -21.02 10.09 -0.26
N GLN A 421 -20.94 11.14 0.55
CA GLN A 421 -20.60 12.48 0.07
C GLN A 421 -19.22 12.52 -0.61
N ARG A 422 -18.25 11.72 -0.11
CA ARG A 422 -16.92 11.62 -0.75
C ARG A 422 -16.98 10.87 -2.07
N VAL A 423 -17.87 9.88 -2.17
CA VAL A 423 -18.12 9.14 -3.42
C VAL A 423 -18.73 10.09 -4.46
N LEU A 424 -19.77 10.84 -4.08
CA LEU A 424 -20.42 11.85 -4.93
C LEU A 424 -19.43 12.90 -5.42
N ALA A 425 -18.58 13.44 -4.53
CA ALA A 425 -17.55 14.40 -4.90
C ALA A 425 -16.51 13.84 -5.91
N SER A 426 -16.45 12.52 -6.10
CA SER A 426 -15.60 11.85 -7.08
C SER A 426 -16.36 11.41 -8.34
N SER A 427 -17.68 11.61 -8.40
CA SER A 427 -18.54 11.34 -9.56
C SER A 427 -18.47 12.51 -10.52
N GLU A 428 -18.43 12.23 -11.82
CA GLU A 428 -18.46 13.30 -12.83
C GLU A 428 -19.85 13.92 -12.97
N LYS A 429 -20.89 13.11 -12.79
CA LYS A 429 -22.29 13.51 -12.99
C LYS A 429 -22.87 14.19 -11.77
N HIS A 430 -22.46 13.77 -10.57
CA HIS A 430 -23.17 14.09 -9.32
C HIS A 430 -22.32 14.83 -8.27
N GLN A 431 -21.15 15.35 -8.64
CA GLN A 431 -20.26 16.09 -7.73
C GLN A 431 -20.90 17.27 -6.98
N PHE A 432 -21.98 17.84 -7.51
CA PHE A 432 -22.69 18.98 -6.91
C PHE A 432 -23.80 18.58 -5.94
N VAL A 433 -24.12 17.29 -5.82
CA VAL A 433 -25.12 16.80 -4.87
C VAL A 433 -24.55 16.81 -3.45
N ASN A 434 -25.26 17.42 -2.50
CA ASN A 434 -24.85 17.48 -1.10
C ASN A 434 -25.83 16.72 -0.18
N LEU A 435 -25.55 15.42 0.02
CA LEU A 435 -26.31 14.58 0.94
C LEU A 435 -26.12 14.97 2.41
N GLN A 436 -25.01 15.61 2.78
CA GLN A 436 -24.78 16.03 4.16
C GLN A 436 -25.72 17.18 4.55
N ASP A 437 -25.86 18.17 3.67
CA ASP A 437 -26.79 19.28 3.89
C ASP A 437 -28.24 18.79 3.95
N GLU A 438 -28.63 17.88 3.04
CA GLU A 438 -29.95 17.27 3.07
C GLU A 438 -30.21 16.49 4.35
N TYR A 439 -29.22 15.72 4.82
CA TYR A 439 -29.33 14.99 6.08
C TYR A 439 -29.49 15.92 7.28
N ALA A 440 -28.76 17.05 7.32
CA ALA A 440 -28.88 18.04 8.38
C ALA A 440 -30.28 18.67 8.41
N GLN A 441 -30.80 19.09 7.25
CA GLN A 441 -32.14 19.67 7.13
C GLN A 441 -33.26 18.72 7.58
N LEU A 442 -33.06 17.40 7.44
CA LEU A 442 -34.03 16.39 7.87
C LEU A 442 -33.91 16.03 9.35
N ARG A 443 -32.78 16.33 10.00
CA ARG A 443 -32.61 16.17 11.45
C ARG A 443 -33.14 17.34 12.25
N ASP A 444 -33.09 18.54 11.68
CA ASP A 444 -33.57 19.77 12.30
C ASP A 444 -35.09 19.96 12.18
N LYS A 445 -35.77 19.04 11.50
CA LYS A 445 -37.24 18.91 11.42
C LYS A 445 -37.70 17.76 12.29
#